data_AF-A0A933JVS1-F1
#
_entry.id   AF-A0A933JVS1-F1
#
_cell.length_a   1.000
_cell.length_b   1.000
_cell.length_c   1.000
_cell.angle_alpha   90.00
_cell.angle_beta   90.00
_cell.angle_gamma   90.00
#
_symmetry.space_group_name_H-M   'P 1'
#
loop_
_entity.id
_entity.type
_entity.pdbx_description
1 polymer ?
#
loop_
_entity_poly.entity_id
_entity_poly.type
_entity_poly.pdbx_seq_one_letter_code
_entity_poly.pdbx_strand_id
1 'polypeptide(L)' 'MMAAGLEQKKSEELEARKSELEYLAQMQALEGLTPNPADTAEYQELKRELERRKKRQDKPR' A
#
# COMPACT_ATOMS: atom_id res chain seq x y z
N MET A 1 -16.51 22.44 -5.13
CA MET A 1 -15.52 21.50 -5.70
C MET A 1 -14.61 21.02 -4.56
N MET A 2 -14.81 19.83 -3.95
CA MET A 2 -13.97 19.39 -2.81
C MET A 2 -13.72 17.86 -2.68
N ALA A 3 -14.12 17.01 -3.64
CA ALA A 3 -14.00 15.55 -3.46
C ALA A 3 -12.62 14.95 -3.84
N ALA A 4 -11.90 15.52 -4.81
CA ALA A 4 -10.70 14.90 -5.39
C ALA A 4 -9.49 14.88 -4.44
N GLY A 5 -9.29 15.94 -3.64
CA GLY A 5 -8.10 16.04 -2.76
C GLY A 5 -8.12 15.08 -1.57
N LEU A 6 -9.29 14.67 -1.10
CA LEU A 6 -9.42 13.77 0.05
C LEU A 6 -9.22 12.29 -0.37
N GLU A 7 -9.57 11.95 -1.60
CA GLU A 7 -9.29 10.64 -2.20
C GLU A 7 -7.81 10.47 -2.52
N GLN A 8 -7.16 11.52 -3.04
CA GLN A 8 -5.72 11.52 -3.31
C GLN A 8 -4.89 11.31 -2.03
N LYS A 9 -5.15 12.07 -0.97
CA LYS A 9 -4.44 11.90 0.33
C LYS A 9 -4.56 10.48 0.89
N LYS A 10 -5.73 9.85 0.75
CA LYS A 10 -5.93 8.47 1.20
C LYS A 10 -5.12 7.47 0.37
N SER A 11 -4.90 7.73 -0.92
CA SER A 11 -4.05 6.86 -1.74
C SER A 11 -2.58 7.04 -1.39
N GLU A 12 -2.13 8.28 -1.16
CA GLU A 12 -0.77 8.57 -0.68
C GLU A 12 -0.48 7.90 0.68
N GLU A 13 -1.43 7.93 1.61
CA GLU A 13 -1.31 7.26 2.92
C GLU A 13 -1.19 5.73 2.79
N LEU A 14 -1.99 5.12 1.91
CA LEU A 14 -1.90 3.68 1.62
C LEU A 14 -0.58 3.30 0.94
N GLU A 15 -0.07 4.15 0.04
CA GLU A 15 1.24 3.95 -0.59
C GLU A 15 2.39 4.07 0.42
N ALA A 16 2.33 5.04 1.33
CA ALA A 16 3.31 5.21 2.39
C ALA A 16 3.35 3.96 3.29
N ARG A 17 2.19 3.48 3.74
CA ARG A 17 2.09 2.27 4.58
C ARG A 17 2.60 1.02 3.86
N LYS A 18 2.28 0.86 2.56
CA LYS A 18 2.81 -0.25 1.75
C LYS A 18 4.34 -0.22 1.69
N SER A 19 4.92 0.97 1.51
CA SER A 19 6.37 1.18 1.39
C SER A 19 7.09 0.91 2.72
N GLU A 20 6.46 1.29 3.84
CA GLU A 20 6.94 0.97 5.18
C GLU A 20 7.03 -0.55 5.42
N LEU A 21 5.96 -1.30 5.10
CA LEU A 21 5.95 -2.76 5.26
C LEU A 21 6.96 -3.46 4.34
N GLU A 22 7.13 -2.95 3.12
CA GLU A 22 8.15 -3.44 2.19
C GLU A 22 9.56 -3.23 2.73
N TYR A 23 9.83 -2.04 3.30
CA TYR A 23 11.11 -1.74 3.92
C TYR A 23 11.37 -2.64 5.14
N LEU A 24 10.39 -2.83 6.02
CA LEU A 24 10.52 -3.71 7.18
C LEU A 24 10.79 -5.17 6.76
N ALA A 25 10.09 -5.67 5.75
CA ALA A 25 10.32 -7.01 5.23
C ALA A 25 11.73 -7.17 4.64
N GLN A 26 12.24 -6.14 3.93
CA GLN A 26 13.62 -6.14 3.42
C GLN A 26 14.65 -6.12 4.55
N MET A 27 14.43 -5.31 5.59
CA MET A 27 15.32 -5.26 6.76
C MET A 27 15.37 -6.61 7.48
N GLN A 28 14.20 -7.23 7.71
CA GLN A 28 14.12 -8.58 8.29
C GLN A 28 14.87 -9.60 7.43
N ALA A 29 14.71 -9.56 6.10
CA ALA A 29 15.43 -10.45 5.20
C ALA A 29 16.95 -10.23 5.23
N LEU A 30 17.42 -8.98 5.33
CA LEU A 30 18.85 -8.67 5.48
C LEU A 30 19.44 -9.20 6.80
N GLU A 31 18.64 -9.22 7.86
CA GLU A 31 19.00 -9.84 9.14
C GLU A 31 18.86 -11.37 9.13
N GLY A 32 18.46 -11.97 8.00
CA GLY A 32 18.21 -13.41 7.88
C GLY A 32 16.95 -13.88 8.61
N LEU A 33 16.08 -12.95 8.99
CA LEU A 33 14.81 -13.21 9.66
C LEU A 33 13.70 -13.41 8.62
N THR A 34 12.78 -14.32 8.94
CA THR A 34 11.54 -14.47 8.17
C THR A 34 10.63 -13.29 8.46
N PRO A 35 10.08 -12.61 7.45
CA PRO A 35 9.16 -11.51 7.67
C PRO A 35 7.93 -11.92 8.48
N ASN A 36 7.44 -11.01 9.31
CA ASN A 36 6.24 -11.25 10.11
C ASN A 36 5.04 -11.58 9.18
N PRO A 37 4.33 -12.70 9.40
CA PRO A 37 3.19 -13.08 8.59
C PRO A 37 2.07 -12.04 8.59
N ALA A 38 1.88 -11.31 9.69
CA ALA A 38 0.87 -10.25 9.77
C ALA A 38 1.21 -9.06 8.85
N ASP A 39 2.45 -8.60 8.91
CA ASP A 39 2.97 -7.51 8.07
C ASP A 39 2.93 -7.90 6.59
N THR A 40 3.25 -9.16 6.29
CA THR A 40 3.15 -9.71 4.94
C THR A 40 1.71 -9.76 4.44
N ALA A 41 0.76 -10.16 5.28
CA ALA A 41 -0.66 -10.17 4.93
C ALA A 41 -1.20 -8.75 4.70
N GLU A 42 -0.86 -7.80 5.58
CA GLU A 42 -1.22 -6.38 5.45
C GLU A 42 -0.67 -5.79 4.14
N TYR A 43 0.60 -6.05 3.81
CA TYR A 43 1.21 -5.60 2.56
C TYR A 43 0.45 -6.11 1.31
N GLN A 44 0.07 -7.39 1.31
CA GLN A 44 -0.69 -7.98 0.20
C GLN A 44 -2.09 -7.38 0.06
N GLU A 45 -2.75 -7.06 1.18
CA GLU A 45 -4.04 -6.38 1.18
C GLU A 45 -3.93 -4.95 0.65
N LEU A 46 -2.94 -4.18 1.12
CA LEU A 46 -2.66 -2.82 0.64
C LEU A 46 -2.38 -2.79 -0.87
N LYS A 47 -1.61 -3.76 -1.38
CA LYS A 47 -1.36 -3.89 -2.82
C LYS A 47 -2.65 -4.06 -3.61
N ARG A 48 -3.57 -4.92 -3.15
CA ARG A 48 -4.87 -5.15 -3.81
C ARG A 48 -5.77 -3.92 -3.75
N GLU A 49 -5.79 -3.22 -2.62
CA GLU A 49 -6.62 -2.02 -2.45
C GLU A 49 -6.13 -0.86 -3.33
N LEU A 50 -4.81 -0.66 -3.43
CA LEU A 50 -4.21 0.32 -4.34
C LEU A 50 -4.53 -0.01 -5.81
N GLU A 51 -4.44 -1.29 -6.22
CA GLU A 51 -4.83 -1.71 -7.57
C GLU A 51 -6.31 -1.46 -7.87
N ARG A 52 -7.20 -1.70 -6.89
CA ARG A 52 -8.64 -1.41 -7.04
C ARG A 52 -8.90 0.07 -7.23
N ARG A 53 -8.18 0.93 -6.50
CA ARG A 53 -8.29 2.39 -6.62
C ARG A 53 -7.79 2.87 -7.97
N LYS A 54 -6.63 2.39 -8.41
CA LYS A 54 -6.08 2.71 -9.73
C LYS A 54 -7.06 2.34 -10.85
N LYS A 55 -7.67 1.16 -10.79
CA LYS A 55 -8.74 0.74 -11.74
C LYS A 55 -9.98 1.63 -11.74
N ARG A 56 -10.28 2.31 -10.64
CA ARG A 56 -11.40 3.28 -10.57
C ARG A 56 -11.01 4.64 -11.16
N GLN A 57 -9.75 5.03 -11.04
CA GLN A 57 -9.21 6.28 -11.61
C GLN A 57 -8.91 6.16 -13.11
N ASP A 58 -8.46 4.99 -13.57
CA ASP A 58 -8.17 4.69 -14.99
C ASP A 58 -9.43 4.50 -15.86
N LYS A 59 -10.63 4.48 -15.26
CA LYS A 59 -11.87 4.57 -16.05
C LYS A 59 -12.07 6.04 -16.41
N PRO A 60 -11.87 6.45 -17.68
CA PRO A 60 -12.25 7.79 -18.09
C PRO A 60 -13.75 7.90 -17.86
N ARG A 61 -14.18 8.97 -17.18
CA ARG A 61 -15.57 9.40 -17.26
C ARG A 61 -15.91 9.75 -18.70
#